data_AF-A0A970XIT6-F1
#
_entry.id   AF-A0A970XIT6-F1
#
_cell.length_a   1.000
_cell.length_b   1.000
_cell.length_c   1.000
_cell.angle_alpha   90.00
_cell.angle_beta   90.00
_cell.angle_gamma   90.00
#
_symmetry.space_group_name_H-M   'P 1'
#
loop_
_entity.id
_entity.type
_entity.pdbx_description
1 polymer ?
#
loop_
_entity_poly.entity_id
_entity_poly.type
_entity_poly.pdbx_seq_one_letter_code
_entity_poly.pdbx_strand_id
1 'polypeptide(L)'
;MIEDCANGRTIAFDDPICEYRNGIKQIGASLYCNNPVDLLVIMLGINDVRYVYNARPPFIARALQSLAEKAFTVGTPGMRVLIVTPPTLRACALEGPLSYYYDEDSVRSCEGLAPCYEAT
;
A
#
# COMPACT_ATOMS: atom_id res chain seq x y z
N MET A 1 0.25 20.24 2.74
CA MET A 1 0.26 18.81 2.40
C MET A 1 1.58 18.26 2.90
N ILE A 2 1.57 17.15 3.63
CA ILE A 2 2.78 16.49 4.13
C ILE A 2 2.90 15.17 3.40
N GLU A 3 4.08 14.88 2.87
CA GLU A 3 4.37 13.63 2.19
C GLU A 3 5.14 12.71 3.13
N ASP A 4 4.56 11.56 3.46
CA ASP A 4 5.24 10.44 4.10
C ASP A 4 5.27 9.30 3.10
N CYS A 5 6.21 9.36 2.15
CA CYS A 5 6.34 8.39 1.08
C CYS A 5 7.67 7.64 1.21
N ALA A 6 7.64 6.32 0.97
CA ALA A 6 8.84 5.50 0.96
C ALA A 6 8.84 4.55 -0.26
N ASN A 7 9.95 4.57 -1.01
CA ASN A 7 10.12 3.69 -2.16
C ASN A 7 10.07 2.23 -1.73
N GLY A 8 9.24 1.45 -2.43
CA GLY A 8 9.02 0.03 -2.13
C GLY A 8 8.12 -0.25 -0.94
N ARG A 9 7.47 0.77 -0.34
CA ARG A 9 6.51 0.57 0.74
C ARG A 9 5.37 -0.36 0.31
N THR A 10 5.15 -1.40 1.11
CA THR A 10 4.03 -2.32 1.01
C THR A 10 2.96 -1.90 2.02
N ILE A 11 1.76 -2.46 1.91
CA ILE A 11 0.72 -2.29 2.92
C ILE A 11 1.08 -3.14 4.15
N ALA A 12 1.30 -4.44 3.98
CA ALA A 12 1.41 -5.39 5.10
C ALA A 12 2.66 -6.25 5.13
N PHE A 13 3.50 -6.23 4.10
CA PHE A 13 4.63 -7.15 3.99
C PHE A 13 5.94 -6.53 4.47
N ASP A 14 6.73 -7.31 5.20
CA ASP A 14 8.13 -6.95 5.42
C ASP A 14 8.93 -7.23 4.15
N ASP A 15 9.70 -6.24 3.69
CA ASP A 15 10.62 -6.43 2.56
C ASP A 15 11.90 -7.10 3.10
N PRO A 16 12.29 -8.27 2.56
CA PRO A 16 13.42 -9.04 3.07
C PRO A 16 14.78 -8.39 2.80
N ILE A 17 14.83 -7.36 1.95
CA ILE A 17 16.07 -6.69 1.52
C ILE A 17 16.17 -5.31 2.15
N CYS A 18 15.05 -4.61 2.31
CA CYS A 18 15.02 -3.24 2.83
C CYS A 18 14.03 -3.11 3.98
N GLU A 19 14.55 -2.90 5.18
CA GLU A 19 13.74 -2.69 6.38
C GLU A 19 12.83 -1.45 6.25
N TYR A 20 11.84 -1.37 7.13
CA TYR A 20 10.96 -0.19 7.27
C TYR A 20 10.12 0.12 6.02
N ARG A 21 9.71 -0.89 5.26
CA ARG A 21 8.77 -0.76 4.13
C ARG A 21 7.34 -1.21 4.43
N ASN A 22 7.08 -1.75 5.63
CA ASN A 22 5.77 -2.25 6.01
C ASN A 22 4.87 -1.12 6.52
N GLY A 23 3.88 -0.72 5.71
CA GLY A 23 2.97 0.40 6.00
C GLY A 23 2.20 0.25 7.31
N ILE A 24 1.67 -0.94 7.59
CA ILE A 24 0.93 -1.22 8.84
C ILE A 24 1.82 -1.00 10.06
N LYS A 25 3.10 -1.36 9.99
CA LYS A 25 4.03 -1.13 11.11
C LYS A 25 4.39 0.35 11.27
N GLN A 26 4.44 1.11 10.18
CA GLN A 26 4.86 2.51 10.19
C GLN A 26 3.77 3.53 10.49
N ILE A 27 2.50 3.27 10.12
CA ILE A 27 1.44 4.28 10.12
C ILE A 27 1.25 4.99 11.46
N GLY A 28 1.48 4.29 12.58
CA GLY A 28 1.39 4.89 13.91
C GLY A 28 2.47 5.93 14.17
N ALA A 29 3.71 5.66 13.78
CA ALA A 29 4.80 6.62 13.89
C ALA A 29 4.59 7.80 12.94
N SER A 30 4.17 7.51 11.70
CA SER A 30 3.83 8.54 10.71
C SER A 30 2.77 9.51 11.21
N LEU A 31 1.66 9.02 11.76
CA LEU A 31 0.60 9.88 12.29
C LEU A 31 1.04 10.61 13.56
N TYR A 32 1.81 9.95 14.44
CA TYR A 32 2.33 10.60 15.64
C TYR A 32 3.20 11.83 15.31
N CYS A 33 4.10 11.72 14.33
CA CYS A 33 4.98 12.82 13.92
C CYS A 33 4.25 13.96 13.21
N ASN A 34 3.11 13.68 12.57
CA ASN A 34 2.43 14.62 11.69
C ASN A 34 1.08 15.11 12.22
N ASN A 35 0.63 14.63 13.39
CA ASN A 35 -0.61 15.07 14.00
C ASN A 35 -0.55 16.58 14.34
N PRO A 36 -1.66 17.33 14.18
CA PRO A 36 -2.97 16.85 13.74
C PRO A 36 -3.12 16.68 12.22
N VAL A 37 -3.92 15.69 11.79
CA VAL A 37 -4.22 15.40 10.38
C VAL A 37 -5.72 15.32 10.16
N ASP A 38 -6.26 16.18 9.28
CA ASP A 38 -7.70 16.18 8.93
C ASP A 38 -8.05 15.15 7.83
N LEU A 39 -7.11 14.86 6.94
CA LEU A 39 -7.26 13.95 5.82
C LEU A 39 -5.97 13.15 5.60
N LEU A 40 -6.07 11.84 5.73
CA LEU A 40 -5.03 10.88 5.34
C LEU A 40 -5.35 10.32 3.96
N VAL A 41 -4.43 10.47 3.00
CA VAL A 41 -4.54 9.85 1.68
C VAL A 41 -3.63 8.63 1.64
N ILE A 42 -4.18 7.45 1.32
CA ILE A 42 -3.42 6.21 1.21
C ILE A 42 -3.46 5.74 -0.23
N MET A 43 -2.30 5.75 -0.89
CA MET A 43 -2.09 5.17 -2.22
C MET A 43 -0.97 4.13 -2.13
N LEU A 44 -1.34 2.88 -1.83
CA LEU A 44 -0.43 1.74 -1.71
C LEU A 44 -1.03 0.51 -2.41
N GLY A 45 -0.21 -0.54 -2.60
CA GLY A 45 -0.65 -1.83 -3.16
C GLY A 45 0.19 -2.35 -4.32
N ILE A 46 0.85 -1.48 -5.09
CA ILE A 46 1.69 -1.92 -6.24
C ILE A 46 2.94 -2.69 -5.81
N ASN A 47 3.42 -2.49 -4.58
CA ASN A 47 4.53 -3.29 -4.05
C ASN A 47 4.05 -4.59 -3.39
N ASP A 48 2.77 -4.69 -3.04
CA ASP A 48 2.18 -5.89 -2.46
C ASP A 48 1.90 -6.97 -3.51
N VAL A 49 1.80 -6.58 -4.79
CA VAL A 49 1.67 -7.52 -5.92
C VAL A 49 3.00 -8.09 -6.42
N ARG A 50 4.14 -7.74 -5.79
CA ARG A 50 5.44 -8.32 -6.16
C ARG A 50 5.41 -9.84 -5.97
N TYR A 51 6.04 -10.58 -6.87
CA TYR A 51 5.95 -12.05 -6.90
C TYR A 51 6.41 -12.71 -5.59
N VAL A 52 7.37 -12.08 -4.89
CA VAL A 52 7.93 -12.59 -3.61
C VAL A 52 6.88 -12.72 -2.51
N TYR A 53 5.81 -11.92 -2.56
CA TYR A 53 4.73 -11.95 -1.57
C TYR A 53 3.58 -12.87 -1.97
N ASN A 54 3.45 -13.17 -3.27
CA ASN A 54 2.42 -14.04 -3.83
C ASN A 54 1.01 -13.73 -3.29
N ALA A 55 0.70 -12.44 -3.15
CA ALA A 55 -0.53 -11.96 -2.55
C ALA A 55 -1.62 -11.73 -3.61
N ARG A 56 -2.86 -12.10 -3.27
CA ARG A 56 -4.00 -11.88 -4.15
C ARG A 56 -4.71 -10.56 -3.83
N PRO A 57 -5.33 -9.89 -4.81
CA PRO A 57 -5.99 -8.59 -4.61
C PRO A 57 -6.96 -8.52 -3.42
N PRO A 58 -7.83 -9.51 -3.15
CA PRO A 58 -8.72 -9.48 -1.99
C PRO A 58 -7.98 -9.45 -0.65
N PHE A 59 -6.85 -10.15 -0.55
CA PHE A 59 -6.01 -10.12 0.64
C PHE A 59 -5.35 -8.75 0.81
N ILE A 60 -4.84 -8.18 -0.29
CA ILE A 60 -4.22 -6.84 -0.29
C ILE A 60 -5.25 -5.77 0.13
N ALA A 61 -6.49 -5.86 -0.34
CA ALA A 61 -7.58 -5.00 0.08
C ALA A 61 -7.92 -5.16 1.57
N ARG A 62 -7.97 -6.39 2.08
CA ARG A 62 -8.15 -6.61 3.53
C ARG A 62 -7.00 -6.05 4.36
N ALA A 63 -5.77 -6.14 3.87
CA ALA A 63 -4.62 -5.51 4.50
C ALA A 63 -4.73 -3.97 4.50
N LEU A 64 -5.26 -3.39 3.42
CA LEU A 64 -5.52 -1.95 3.33
C LEU A 64 -6.59 -1.49 4.33
N GLN A 65 -7.65 -2.28 4.51
CA GLN A 65 -8.64 -2.07 5.57
C GLN A 65 -7.97 -2.03 6.94
N SER A 66 -7.15 -3.03 7.27
CA SER A 66 -6.42 -3.08 8.54
C SER A 66 -5.47 -1.88 8.72
N LEU A 67 -4.86 -1.38 7.65
CA LEU A 67 -4.03 -0.16 7.69
C LEU A 67 -4.88 1.07 8.03
N ALA A 68 -6.04 1.23 7.39
CA ALA A 68 -6.96 2.33 7.64
C ALA A 68 -7.57 2.27 9.05
N GLU A 69 -8.00 1.08 9.50
CA GLU A 69 -8.49 0.83 10.87
C GLU A 69 -7.43 1.23 11.91
N LYS A 70 -6.17 0.86 11.67
CA LYS A 70 -5.05 1.26 12.54
C LYS A 70 -4.84 2.78 12.51
N ALA A 71 -4.94 3.41 11.34
CA ALA A 71 -4.84 4.86 11.20
C ALA A 71 -5.94 5.58 12.01
N PHE A 72 -7.18 5.09 12.01
CA PHE A 72 -8.25 5.66 12.83
C PHE A 72 -7.99 5.51 14.34
N THR A 73 -7.37 4.41 14.75
CA THR A 73 -7.05 4.15 16.17
C THR A 73 -6.00 5.11 16.72
N VAL A 74 -5.02 5.51 15.90
CA VAL A 74 -3.84 6.28 16.34
C VAL A 74 -3.82 7.72 15.81
N GLY A 75 -4.69 8.03 14.86
CA GLY A 75 -4.77 9.33 14.19
C GLY A 75 -5.54 10.37 14.99
N THR A 76 -5.70 11.55 14.38
CA THR A 76 -6.47 12.65 14.97
C THR A 76 -7.97 12.29 15.02
N PRO A 77 -8.68 12.54 16.15
CA PRO A 77 -10.12 12.36 16.19
C PRO A 77 -10.84 13.14 15.08
N GLY A 78 -11.69 12.47 14.31
CA GLY A 78 -12.40 13.07 13.17
C GLY A 78 -11.61 13.10 11.85
N MET A 79 -10.38 12.57 11.82
CA MET A 79 -9.61 12.39 10.58
C MET A 79 -10.39 11.55 9.56
N ARG A 80 -10.38 11.98 8.31
CA ARG A 80 -10.92 11.22 7.18
C ARG A 80 -9.81 10.46 6.47
N VAL A 81 -10.14 9.31 5.88
CA VAL A 81 -9.22 8.54 5.05
C VAL A 81 -9.73 8.51 3.62
N LEU A 82 -8.87 8.84 2.66
CA LEU A 82 -9.11 8.66 1.23
C LEU A 82 -8.18 7.55 0.73
N ILE A 83 -8.78 6.45 0.27
CA ILE A 83 -8.05 5.39 -0.40
C ILE A 83 -7.99 5.71 -1.89
N VAL A 84 -6.80 5.65 -2.46
CA VAL A 84 -6.54 5.84 -3.89
C VAL A 84 -5.92 4.56 -4.42
N THR A 85 -6.54 3.96 -5.43
CA THR A 85 -5.95 2.82 -6.12
C THR A 85 -4.66 3.24 -6.82
N PRO A 86 -3.54 2.51 -6.65
CA PRO A 86 -2.30 2.84 -7.35
C PRO A 86 -2.45 2.65 -8.87
N PRO A 87 -1.57 3.26 -9.68
CA PRO A 87 -1.54 3.02 -11.12
C PRO A 87 -1.38 1.53 -11.44
N THR A 88 -2.10 1.06 -12.46
CA THR A 88 -2.01 -0.33 -12.92
C THR A 88 -0.59 -0.64 -13.42
N LEU A 89 0.00 -1.72 -12.88
CA LEU A 89 1.24 -2.28 -13.37
C LEU A 89 1.02 -2.81 -14.80
N ARG A 90 1.78 -2.30 -15.76
CA ARG A 90 1.67 -2.71 -17.17
C ARG A 90 2.75 -3.75 -17.50
N ALA A 91 2.51 -4.58 -18.51
CA ALA A 91 3.46 -5.60 -18.96
C ALA A 91 4.86 -5.04 -19.30
N CYS A 92 4.97 -3.78 -19.75
CA CYS A 92 6.27 -3.15 -20.00
C CYS A 92 7.14 -3.01 -18.73
N ALA A 93 6.55 -3.09 -17.54
CA ALA A 93 7.32 -3.10 -16.29
C ALA A 93 8.16 -4.37 -16.12
N LEU A 94 7.82 -5.45 -16.82
CA LEU A 94 8.55 -6.73 -16.80
C LEU A 94 9.87 -6.68 -17.59
N GLU A 95 10.08 -5.63 -18.39
CA GLU A 95 11.32 -5.43 -19.15
C GLU A 95 12.20 -4.32 -18.56
N GLY A 96 11.70 -3.60 -17.56
CA GLY A 96 12.38 -2.45 -16.98
C GLY A 96 13.36 -2.80 -15.84
N PRO A 97 14.00 -1.78 -15.23
CA PRO A 97 14.92 -1.98 -14.11
C PRO A 97 14.29 -2.65 -12.88
N LEU A 98 12.96 -2.63 -12.77
CA LEU A 98 12.21 -3.23 -11.66
C LEU A 98 11.62 -4.60 -12.01
N SER A 99 11.97 -5.18 -13.16
CA SER A 99 11.47 -6.49 -13.61
C SER A 99 11.74 -7.60 -12.60
N TYR A 100 12.83 -7.52 -11.85
CA TYR A 100 13.17 -8.49 -10.80
C TYR A 100 12.24 -8.48 -9.58
N TYR A 101 11.23 -7.60 -9.52
CA TYR A 101 10.19 -7.61 -8.50
C TYR A 101 8.85 -8.16 -9.01
N TYR A 102 8.67 -8.26 -10.32
CA TYR A 102 7.37 -8.45 -10.94
C TYR A 102 7.40 -9.53 -12.00
N ASP A 103 6.30 -10.26 -12.09
CA ASP A 103 6.04 -11.26 -13.12
C ASP A 103 4.65 -11.03 -13.74
N GLU A 104 4.24 -11.92 -14.63
CA GLU A 104 2.92 -11.83 -15.26
C GLU A 104 1.77 -11.91 -14.22
N ASP A 105 1.94 -12.70 -13.16
CA ASP A 105 0.95 -12.81 -12.08
C ASP A 105 0.83 -11.51 -11.29
N SER A 106 1.93 -10.78 -11.14
CA SER A 106 1.96 -9.45 -10.54
C SER A 106 1.14 -8.45 -11.35
N VAL A 107 1.26 -8.49 -12.68
CA VAL A 107 0.47 -7.65 -13.61
C VAL A 107 -1.02 -7.98 -13.47
N ARG A 108 -1.38 -9.27 -13.58
CA ARG A 108 -2.76 -9.75 -13.42
C ARG A 108 -3.35 -9.36 -12.06
N SER A 109 -2.57 -9.51 -10.98
CA SER A 109 -3.01 -9.17 -9.62
C SER A 109 -3.18 -7.66 -9.44
N CYS A 110 -2.38 -6.84 -10.12
CA CYS A 110 -2.51 -5.39 -10.05
C CYS A 110 -3.84 -4.91 -10.66
N GLU A 111 -4.31 -5.52 -11.75
CA GLU A 111 -5.60 -5.21 -12.37
C GLU A 111 -6.78 -5.46 -11.42
N GLY A 112 -6.66 -6.45 -10.52
CA GLY A 112 -7.67 -6.77 -9.52
C GLY A 112 -7.71 -5.83 -8.32
N LEU A 113 -6.77 -4.88 -8.16
CA LEU A 113 -6.74 -3.99 -6.99
C LEU A 113 -7.90 -3.00 -6.97
N ALA A 114 -8.19 -2.34 -8.10
CA ALA A 114 -9.25 -1.34 -8.20
C ALA A 114 -10.62 -1.86 -7.70
N PRO A 115 -11.17 -2.96 -8.24
CA PRO A 115 -12.47 -3.45 -7.80
C PRO A 115 -12.47 -3.92 -6.34
N CYS A 116 -11.35 -4.44 -5.82
CA CYS A 116 -11.26 -4.82 -4.42
C CYS A 116 -11.22 -3.61 -3.47
N TYR A 117 -10.63 -2.49 -3.89
CA TYR A 117 -10.57 -1.27 -3.08
C TYR A 117 -11.90 -0.50 -3.10
N GLU A 118 -12.68 -0.61 -4.16
CA GLU A 118 -14.05 -0.05 -4.19
C GLU A 118 -15.00 -0.80 -3.24
N ALA A 119 -14.77 -2.10 -3.03
CA ALA A 119 -15.56 -2.93 -2.13
C ALA A 119 -15.11 -2.85 -0.66
N THR A 120 -14.11 -2.01 -0.35
CA THR A 120 -13.42 -1.93 0.94
C THR A 120 -14.08 -0.96 1.91
#